data_AF-A0A412EKJ4-F1
#
_entry.id   AF-A0A412EKJ4-F1
#
_cell.length_a   1.000
_cell.length_b   1.000
_cell.length_c   1.000
_cell.angle_alpha   90.00
_cell.angle_beta   90.00
_cell.angle_gamma   90.00
#
_symmetry.space_group_name_H-M   'P 1'
#
loop_
_entity.id
_entity.type
_entity.pdbx_description
1 polymer ?
#
loop_
_entity_poly.entity_id
_entity_poly.type
_entity_poly.pdbx_seq_one_letter_code
_entity_poly.pdbx_strand_id
1 'polypeptide(L)'
;MKYNKSEIMKNAWSIVRQCKCTISVALKRAWEKAKEDLKLAKLGKYFNTFLDGCEVLFNLGDGVVSGNTFNCRKTLKEFGLKWNPDEKYWYGSPEKVEDIVRYRVL
;
A
#
# COMPACT_ATOMS: atom_id res chain seq x y z
N MET A 1 -4.68 -8.28 -16.63
CA MET A 1 -3.29 -7.91 -16.29
C MET A 1 -2.54 -9.18 -15.86
N LYS A 2 -1.39 -9.46 -16.47
CA LYS A 2 -0.64 -10.74 -16.30
C LYS A 2 0.53 -10.51 -15.32
N TYR A 3 0.82 -11.50 -14.47
CA TYR A 3 1.96 -11.43 -13.57
C TYR A 3 3.29 -11.40 -14.32
N ASN A 4 4.20 -10.53 -13.89
CA ASN A 4 5.57 -10.50 -14.40
C ASN A 4 6.42 -11.57 -13.69
N LYS A 5 6.53 -12.75 -14.31
CA LYS A 5 7.28 -13.89 -13.75
C LYS A 5 8.75 -13.59 -13.51
N SER A 6 9.39 -12.80 -14.39
CA SER A 6 10.80 -12.44 -14.25
C SER A 6 11.03 -11.56 -13.02
N GLU A 7 10.13 -10.60 -12.78
CA GLU A 7 10.21 -9.74 -11.59
C GLU A 7 9.95 -10.52 -10.29
N ILE A 8 9.01 -11.46 -10.30
CA ILE A 8 8.76 -12.37 -9.16
C ILE A 8 10.01 -13.18 -8.82
N MET A 9 10.69 -13.73 -9.83
CA MET A 9 11.94 -14.47 -9.61
C MET A 9 13.07 -13.58 -9.09
N LYS A 10 13.21 -12.36 -9.63
CA LYS A 10 14.19 -11.38 -9.15
C LYS A 10 13.94 -11.04 -7.67
N ASN A 11 12.69 -10.81 -7.30
CA ASN A 11 12.28 -10.56 -5.91
C ASN A 11 12.57 -11.77 -5.01
N ALA A 12 12.25 -12.99 -5.45
CA ALA A 12 12.55 -14.20 -4.70
C ALA A 12 14.06 -14.33 -4.43
N TRP A 13 14.91 -14.12 -5.44
CA TRP A 13 16.36 -14.14 -5.26
C TRP A 13 16.87 -13.04 -4.32
N SER A 14 16.27 -11.84 -4.35
CA SER A 14 16.58 -10.78 -3.39
C SER A 14 16.27 -11.21 -1.96
N ILE A 15 15.09 -11.83 -1.74
CA ILE A 15 14.66 -12.31 -0.43
C ILE A 15 15.58 -13.43 0.09
N VAL A 16 16.00 -14.36 -0.76
CA VAL A 16 16.99 -15.40 -0.39
C VAL A 16 18.26 -14.76 0.16
N ARG A 17 18.79 -13.73 -0.51
CA ARG A 17 20.03 -13.05 -0.09
C ARG A 17 19.86 -12.28 1.21
N GLN A 18 18.74 -11.57 1.36
CA GLN A 18 18.48 -10.72 2.53
C GLN A 18 18.14 -11.54 3.78
N CYS A 19 17.26 -12.53 3.65
CA CYS A 19 16.75 -13.31 4.78
C CYS A 19 17.48 -14.64 4.99
N LYS A 20 18.42 -15.01 4.12
CA LYS A 20 19.16 -16.29 4.14
C LYS A 20 18.22 -17.51 4.24
N CYS A 21 17.10 -17.49 3.51
CA CYS A 21 16.07 -18.55 3.53
C CYS A 21 16.09 -19.42 2.26
N THR A 22 15.32 -20.51 2.25
CA THR A 22 15.21 -21.38 1.06
C THR A 22 14.47 -20.69 -0.08
N ILE A 23 14.80 -21.05 -1.33
CA ILE A 23 14.16 -20.48 -2.52
C ILE A 23 12.64 -20.71 -2.51
N SER A 24 12.17 -21.85 -2.01
CA SER A 24 10.73 -22.14 -1.89
C SER A 24 10.00 -21.18 -0.97
N VAL A 25 10.60 -20.79 0.16
CA VAL A 25 10.02 -19.79 1.08
C VAL A 25 10.05 -18.40 0.44
N ALA A 26 11.17 -18.03 -0.18
CA ALA A 26 11.30 -16.75 -0.85
C ALA A 26 10.32 -16.59 -2.03
N LEU A 27 10.08 -17.66 -2.78
CA LEU A 27 9.10 -17.69 -3.86
C LEU A 27 7.69 -17.45 -3.37
N LYS A 28 7.27 -18.10 -2.26
CA LYS A 28 5.96 -17.87 -1.67
C LYS A 28 5.75 -16.39 -1.33
N ARG A 29 6.73 -15.77 -0.66
CA ARG A 29 6.70 -14.33 -0.32
C ARG A 29 6.68 -13.43 -1.56
N ALA A 30 7.49 -13.73 -2.57
CA ALA A 30 7.52 -12.95 -3.81
C ALA A 30 6.18 -13.04 -4.58
N TRP A 31 5.53 -14.20 -4.54
CA TRP A 31 4.20 -14.38 -5.10
C TRP A 31 3.11 -13.64 -4.32
N GLU A 32 3.17 -13.62 -3.00
CA GLU A 32 2.26 -12.84 -2.16
C GLU A 32 2.36 -11.34 -2.49
N LYS A 33 3.58 -10.80 -2.51
CA LYS A 33 3.84 -9.41 -2.91
C LYS A 33 3.28 -9.11 -4.30
N ALA A 34 3.54 -9.95 -5.29
CA ALA A 34 3.04 -9.73 -6.65
C ALA A 34 1.51 -9.78 -6.76
N LYS A 35 0.83 -10.56 -5.90
CA LYS A 35 -0.64 -10.56 -5.82
C LYS A 35 -1.16 -9.26 -5.21
N GLU A 36 -0.52 -8.76 -4.17
CA GLU A 36 -0.86 -7.47 -3.56
C GLU A 36 -0.63 -6.31 -4.53
N ASP A 37 0.50 -6.29 -5.24
CA ASP A 37 0.79 -5.28 -6.27
C ASP A 37 -0.29 -5.29 -7.35
N LEU A 38 -0.77 -6.48 -7.75
CA LEU A 38 -1.86 -6.61 -8.70
C LEU A 38 -3.19 -6.10 -8.13
N LYS A 39 -3.48 -6.34 -6.84
CA LYS A 39 -4.68 -5.79 -6.18
C LYS A 39 -4.63 -4.25 -6.17
N LEU A 40 -3.51 -3.66 -5.77
CA LEU A 40 -3.30 -2.21 -5.79
C LEU A 40 -3.44 -1.62 -7.19
N ALA A 41 -2.80 -2.23 -8.19
CA ALA A 41 -2.90 -1.77 -9.57
C ALA A 41 -4.34 -1.76 -10.11
N LYS A 42 -5.21 -2.64 -9.60
CA LYS A 42 -6.63 -2.68 -9.96
C LYS A 42 -7.47 -1.59 -9.28
N LEU A 43 -7.06 -1.11 -8.10
CA LEU A 43 -7.74 -0.01 -7.41
C LEU A 43 -7.60 1.32 -8.17
N GLY A 44 -6.53 1.47 -8.95
CA GLY A 44 -6.25 2.70 -9.71
C GLY A 44 -5.59 3.79 -8.86
N LYS A 45 -5.28 4.94 -9.49
CA LYS A 45 -4.59 6.05 -8.81
C LYS A 45 -5.45 6.69 -7.72
N TYR A 46 -6.76 6.76 -7.93
CA TYR A 46 -7.74 7.37 -7.03
C TYR A 46 -8.89 6.40 -6.77
N PHE A 47 -9.23 6.15 -5.51
CA PHE A 47 -10.37 5.31 -5.16
C PHE A 47 -10.90 5.61 -3.75
N ASN A 48 -12.20 5.42 -3.56
CA ASN A 48 -12.83 5.46 -2.23
C ASN A 48 -12.80 4.07 -1.61
N THR A 49 -12.57 4.01 -0.30
CA THR A 49 -12.71 2.79 0.49
C THR A 49 -12.97 3.13 1.95
N PHE A 50 -13.26 2.12 2.76
CA PHE A 50 -13.38 2.28 4.20
C PHE A 50 -12.03 2.09 4.88
N LEU A 51 -11.66 3.05 5.72
CA LEU A 51 -10.55 2.95 6.66
C LEU A 51 -11.10 3.18 8.07
N ASP A 52 -10.95 2.21 8.96
CA ASP A 52 -11.47 2.27 10.34
C ASP A 52 -12.97 2.66 10.42
N GLY A 53 -13.77 2.13 9.49
CA GLY A 53 -15.22 2.35 9.46
C GLY A 53 -15.67 3.70 8.89
N CYS A 54 -14.77 4.50 8.31
CA CYS A 54 -15.13 5.73 7.62
C CYS A 54 -14.67 5.69 6.15
N GLU A 55 -15.53 6.21 5.26
CA GLU A 55 -15.22 6.31 3.84
C GLU A 55 -14.24 7.46 3.59
N VAL A 56 -13.13 7.12 2.94
CA VAL A 56 -12.04 8.04 2.62
C VAL A 56 -11.62 7.87 1.17
N LEU A 57 -11.13 8.97 0.58
CA LEU A 57 -10.57 9.00 -0.77
C LEU A 57 -9.06 8.84 -0.68
N PHE A 58 -8.53 7.78 -1.27
CA PHE A 58 -7.11 7.57 -1.45
C PHE A 58 -6.64 8.12 -2.81
N ASN A 59 -5.51 8.80 -2.81
CA ASN A 59 -4.73 9.16 -3.98
C ASN A 59 -3.33 8.58 -3.83
N LEU A 60 -3.09 7.44 -4.47
CA LEU A 60 -1.83 6.71 -4.38
C LEU A 60 -0.68 7.46 -5.04
N GLY A 61 -0.93 8.16 -6.16
CA GLY A 61 0.18 8.74 -6.92
C GLY A 61 0.71 10.05 -6.35
N ASP A 62 -0.11 10.81 -5.62
CA ASP A 62 0.34 12.06 -4.98
C ASP A 62 0.52 11.90 -3.45
N GLY A 63 0.24 10.70 -2.90
CA GLY A 63 0.40 10.42 -1.49
C GLY A 63 -0.59 11.16 -0.59
N VAL A 64 -1.85 11.28 -1.03
CA VAL A 64 -2.90 12.06 -0.34
C VAL A 64 -4.06 11.17 0.11
N VAL A 65 -4.63 11.48 1.27
CA VAL A 65 -5.88 10.88 1.78
C VAL A 65 -6.83 11.99 2.22
N SER A 66 -8.05 12.02 1.69
CA SER A 66 -9.06 13.05 1.99
C SER A 66 -10.44 12.45 2.29
N GLY A 67 -11.42 13.30 2.59
CA GLY A 67 -12.77 12.89 2.99
C GLY A 67 -12.97 12.87 4.51
N ASN A 68 -13.82 11.98 5.02
CA ASN A 68 -14.16 11.93 6.45
C ASN A 68 -13.08 11.19 7.26
N THR A 69 -11.96 11.87 7.48
CA THR A 69 -10.74 11.27 8.06
C THR A 69 -10.65 11.40 9.59
N PHE A 70 -11.68 11.93 10.27
CA PHE A 70 -11.59 12.21 11.71
C PHE A 70 -11.42 10.93 12.54
N ASN A 71 -12.15 9.86 12.20
CA ASN A 71 -12.11 8.61 12.95
C ASN A 71 -10.83 7.80 12.65
N CYS A 72 -10.31 7.86 11.41
CA CYS A 72 -9.08 7.17 11.02
C CYS A 72 -7.79 8.02 11.19
N ARG A 73 -7.88 9.23 11.76
CA ARG A 73 -6.73 10.14 11.95
C ARG A 73 -5.55 9.53 12.72
N LYS A 74 -5.83 8.60 13.64
CA LYS A 74 -4.78 7.92 14.42
C LYS A 74 -3.95 7.02 13.51
N THR A 75 -4.63 6.17 12.74
CA THR A 75 -4.02 5.32 11.71
C THR A 75 -3.22 6.15 10.70
N LEU A 76 -3.78 7.25 10.18
CA LEU A 76 -3.06 8.10 9.23
C LEU A 76 -1.76 8.68 9.84
N LYS A 77 -1.77 9.09 11.12
CA LYS A 77 -0.56 9.53 11.83
C LYS A 77 0.43 8.40 12.10
N GLU A 78 -0.05 7.20 12.44
CA GLU A 78 0.81 6.02 12.69
C GLU A 78 1.64 5.65 11.46
N PHE A 79 1.04 5.75 10.27
CA PHE A 79 1.74 5.59 8.99
C PHE A 79 2.55 6.83 8.56
N GLY A 80 2.56 7.87 9.39
CA GLY A 80 3.40 9.04 9.22
C GLY A 80 2.92 10.04 8.16
N LEU A 81 1.61 10.11 7.91
CA LEU A 81 1.00 11.21 7.15
C LEU A 81 0.83 12.44 8.04
N LYS A 82 0.81 13.61 7.40
CA LYS A 82 0.63 14.91 8.03
C LYS A 82 -0.70 15.53 7.59
N TRP A 83 -1.38 16.20 8.51
CA TRP A 83 -2.61 16.93 8.21
C TRP A 83 -2.29 18.30 7.61
N ASN A 84 -2.91 18.61 6.47
CA ASN A 84 -2.97 19.95 5.88
C ASN A 84 -4.30 20.60 6.32
N PRO A 85 -4.28 21.59 7.23
CA PRO A 85 -5.51 22.25 7.70
C PRO A 85 -6.14 23.16 6.65
N ASP A 86 -5.35 23.73 5.74
CA ASP A 86 -5.82 24.69 4.75
C ASP A 86 -6.61 23.98 3.63
N GLU A 87 -6.05 22.89 3.11
CA GLU A 87 -6.65 22.10 2.03
C GLU A 87 -7.47 20.89 2.54
N LYS A 88 -7.49 20.68 3.86
CA LYS A 88 -8.28 19.65 4.57
C LYS A 88 -8.04 18.22 4.09
N TYR A 89 -6.77 17.83 3.92
CA TYR A 89 -6.39 16.44 3.63
C TYR A 89 -5.14 16.01 4.40
N TRP A 90 -4.86 14.71 4.37
CA TRP A 90 -3.62 14.14 4.83
C TRP A 90 -2.67 13.92 3.67
N TYR A 91 -1.38 14.18 3.88
CA TYR A 91 -0.35 13.99 2.87
C TYR A 91 0.87 13.24 3.42
N GLY A 92 1.54 12.50 2.55
CA GLY A 92 2.73 11.73 2.81
C GLY A 92 3.43 11.38 1.49
N SER A 93 4.39 10.47 1.54
CA SER A 93 4.91 9.90 0.29
C SER A 93 3.91 8.87 -0.28
N PRO A 94 3.86 8.67 -1.60
CA PRO A 94 3.06 7.62 -2.23
C PRO A 94 3.19 6.25 -1.55
N GLU A 95 4.41 5.87 -1.17
CA GLU A 95 4.70 4.58 -0.56
C GLU A 95 3.98 4.41 0.80
N LYS A 96 3.92 5.47 1.61
CA LYS A 96 3.21 5.42 2.89
C LYS A 96 1.71 5.24 2.71
N VAL A 97 1.14 5.85 1.68
CA VAL A 97 -0.28 5.72 1.37
C VAL A 97 -0.59 4.33 0.82
N GLU A 98 0.29 3.79 -0.04
CA GLU A 98 0.21 2.39 -0.47
C GLU A 98 0.28 1.43 0.71
N ASP A 99 1.18 1.65 1.68
CA ASP A 99 1.29 0.81 2.88
C ASP A 99 -0.02 0.80 3.69
N ILE A 100 -0.67 1.94 3.88
CA ILE A 100 -1.99 1.99 4.55
C ILE A 100 -2.97 1.07 3.82
N VAL A 101 -3.02 1.16 2.49
CA VAL A 101 -3.94 0.36 1.68
C VAL A 101 -3.60 -1.13 1.77
N ARG A 102 -2.32 -1.51 1.71
CA ARG A 102 -1.88 -2.91 1.84
C ARG A 102 -2.24 -3.53 3.19
N TYR A 103 -2.06 -2.79 4.28
CA TYR A 103 -2.16 -3.35 5.63
C TYR A 103 -3.52 -3.11 6.31
N ARG A 104 -4.34 -2.18 5.82
CA ARG A 104 -5.63 -1.83 6.45
C ARG A 104 -6.84 -1.94 5.52
N VAL A 105 -6.64 -2.11 4.21
CA VAL A 105 -7.72 -2.17 3.22
C VAL A 105 -7.78 -3.51 2.48
N LEU A 106 -6.63 -4.04 2.05
CA LEU A 106 -6.53 -5.23 1.18
C LEU A 106 -6.37 -6.57 1.90
#